data_AF-Q2XN49-F1
#
_entry.id   AF-Q2XN49-F1
#
_cell.length_a   1.000
_cell.length_b   1.000
_cell.length_c   1.000
_cell.angle_alpha   90.00
_cell.angle_beta   90.00
_cell.angle_gamma   90.00
#
_symmetry.space_group_name_H-M   'P 1'
#
loop_
_entity.id
_entity.type
_entity.pdbx_description
1 polymer ?
#
loop_
_entity_poly.entity_id
_entity_poly.type
_entity_poly.pdbx_seq_one_letter_code
_entity_poly.pdbx_strand_id
1 'polypeptide(L)'
;MIWNILVVVVTIVTKSLETLEVDLAGLVKQTVAGNEGVLHNCSSDQDQVLQQCYIDMFQSYGSNVTSLPPADEDPFKKIRYDATGMCSTYTTLRHCHSDVINDCLNYNTFNAIFGSESNAAYYISQTGFLEFYCNYGNDFVAYYECMQAISLNDLSDTIYTECSVLEVGSCDSVSRTTQCERAVVRKSCGNSAVKSYCQYQKILTHMTGWNFCEYMPCINSSQPRTFFFLIILMYLCKIFV
;
A
#
# COMPACT_ATOMS: atom_id res chain seq x y z
N MET A 1 22.95 37.19 -13.68
CA MET A 1 21.49 37.06 -13.83
C MET A 1 21.00 35.62 -13.71
N ILE A 2 21.61 34.64 -14.38
CA ILE A 2 21.20 33.22 -14.34
C ILE A 2 21.20 32.63 -12.91
N TRP A 3 22.18 32.99 -12.08
CA TRP A 3 22.28 32.52 -10.69
C TRP A 3 21.05 32.91 -9.84
N ASN A 4 20.55 34.14 -10.01
CA ASN A 4 19.38 34.62 -9.25
C ASN A 4 18.10 33.87 -9.65
N ILE A 5 17.96 33.50 -10.93
CA ILE A 5 16.81 32.73 -11.40
C ILE A 5 16.85 31.33 -10.79
N LEU A 6 18.02 30.68 -10.74
CA LEU A 6 18.15 29.34 -10.18
C LEU A 6 17.81 29.31 -8.68
N VAL A 7 18.29 30.30 -7.91
CA VAL A 7 17.96 30.42 -6.48
C VAL A 7 16.48 30.66 -6.26
N VAL A 8 15.83 31.50 -7.09
CA VAL A 8 14.38 31.75 -7.02
C VAL A 8 13.59 30.50 -7.36
N VAL A 9 13.95 29.76 -8.40
CA VAL A 9 13.27 28.49 -8.75
C VAL A 9 13.44 27.47 -7.64
N VAL A 10 14.65 27.29 -7.10
CA VAL A 10 14.88 26.36 -5.98
C VAL A 10 14.09 26.79 -4.75
N THR A 11 14.08 28.07 -4.38
CA THR A 11 13.31 28.54 -3.22
C THR A 11 11.80 28.45 -3.41
N ILE A 12 11.28 28.67 -4.63
CA ILE A 12 9.86 28.45 -4.94
C ILE A 12 9.53 26.96 -4.85
N VAL A 13 10.39 26.09 -5.40
CA VAL A 13 10.18 24.63 -5.35
C VAL A 13 10.25 24.13 -3.91
N THR A 14 11.25 24.55 -3.12
CA THR A 14 11.36 24.14 -1.70
C THR A 14 10.24 24.72 -0.86
N LYS A 15 9.83 25.99 -1.05
CA LYS A 15 8.65 26.52 -0.37
C LYS A 15 7.38 25.79 -0.77
N SER A 16 7.22 25.45 -2.05
CA SER A 16 6.07 24.68 -2.50
C SER A 16 6.04 23.30 -1.85
N LEU A 17 7.21 22.68 -1.66
CA LEU A 17 7.36 21.39 -0.96
C LEU A 17 7.10 21.50 0.55
N GLU A 18 7.61 22.55 1.23
CA GLU A 18 7.30 22.79 2.64
C GLU A 18 5.82 23.10 2.87
N THR A 19 5.15 23.79 1.93
CA THR A 19 3.69 24.01 2.00
C THR A 19 2.88 22.81 1.55
N LEU A 20 3.51 21.85 0.87
CA LEU A 20 2.96 20.53 0.64
C LEU A 20 3.30 19.67 1.86
N GLU A 21 2.86 20.10 3.05
CA GLU A 21 2.43 19.16 4.09
C GLU A 21 1.25 18.38 3.50
N VAL A 22 1.55 17.49 2.56
CA VAL A 22 0.57 16.58 1.99
C VAL A 22 0.19 15.69 3.16
N ASP A 23 -1.01 15.88 3.69
CA ASP A 23 -1.56 14.97 4.66
C ASP A 23 -1.89 13.64 3.97
N LEU A 24 -0.84 12.85 3.75
CA LEU A 24 -0.92 11.51 3.18
C LEU A 24 -1.67 10.56 4.12
N ALA A 25 -1.93 10.95 5.38
CA ALA A 25 -2.66 10.12 6.33
C ALA A 25 -4.09 9.84 5.85
N GLY A 26 -4.74 10.82 5.19
CA GLY A 26 -6.07 10.65 4.61
C GLY A 26 -6.17 9.58 3.51
N LEU A 27 -5.04 9.11 2.98
CA LEU A 27 -4.97 8.05 1.97
C LEU A 27 -4.71 6.67 2.53
N VAL A 28 -4.32 6.59 3.80
CA VAL A 28 -4.07 5.31 4.42
C VAL A 28 -5.42 4.68 4.73
N LYS A 29 -5.88 3.88 3.77
CA LYS A 29 -7.11 3.10 3.92
C LYS A 29 -6.97 2.16 5.11
N GLN A 30 -8.04 2.04 5.90
CA GLN A 30 -8.14 0.97 6.88
C GLN A 30 -7.97 -0.37 6.17
N THR A 31 -6.95 -1.11 6.61
CA THR A 31 -6.70 -2.46 6.13
C THR A 31 -7.63 -3.41 6.87
N VAL A 32 -8.28 -4.32 6.13
CA VAL A 32 -9.10 -5.38 6.74
C VAL A 32 -8.22 -6.29 7.59
N ALA A 33 -8.81 -6.93 8.61
CA ALA A 33 -8.12 -7.93 9.40
C ALA A 33 -7.50 -9.03 8.49
N GLY A 34 -6.41 -9.63 8.95
CA GLY A 34 -5.73 -10.69 8.22
C GLY A 34 -6.60 -11.92 8.04
N ASN A 35 -6.29 -12.71 7.01
CA ASN A 35 -6.91 -14.00 6.80
C ASN A 35 -6.44 -14.97 7.90
N GLU A 36 -7.36 -15.41 8.77
CA GLU A 36 -7.06 -16.37 9.85
C GLU A 36 -6.47 -17.69 9.34
N GLY A 37 -6.75 -18.04 8.07
CA GLY A 37 -6.16 -19.21 7.42
C GLY A 37 -4.66 -19.07 7.12
N VAL A 38 -4.12 -17.84 7.14
CA VAL A 38 -2.68 -17.59 7.01
C VAL A 38 -2.06 -17.61 8.39
N LEU A 39 -1.28 -18.66 8.70
CA LEU A 39 -0.63 -18.75 10.00
C LEU A 39 0.49 -17.71 10.14
N HIS A 40 0.65 -17.17 11.33
CA HIS A 40 1.89 -16.50 11.73
C HIS A 40 3.03 -17.53 11.62
N ASN A 41 3.89 -17.34 10.62
CA ASN A 41 4.94 -18.31 10.26
C ASN A 41 6.35 -17.76 10.52
N CYS A 42 6.47 -16.84 11.48
CA CYS A 42 7.73 -16.23 11.85
C CYS A 42 8.31 -16.90 13.08
N SER A 43 9.62 -17.10 13.08
CA SER A 43 10.32 -17.46 14.31
C SER A 43 10.39 -16.24 15.24
N SER A 44 10.60 -16.48 16.53
CA SER A 44 10.79 -15.40 17.50
C SER A 44 11.97 -14.48 17.14
N ASP A 45 13.03 -15.04 16.52
CA ASP A 45 14.17 -14.24 16.05
C ASP A 45 13.76 -13.33 14.88
N GLN A 46 12.94 -13.82 13.95
CA GLN A 46 12.44 -13.02 12.83
C GLN A 46 11.53 -11.89 13.31
N ASP A 47 10.68 -12.13 14.31
CA ASP A 47 9.86 -11.09 14.92
C ASP A 47 10.70 -10.02 15.59
N GLN A 48 11.78 -10.40 16.29
CA GLN A 48 12.70 -9.47 16.92
C GLN A 48 13.42 -8.61 15.89
N VAL A 49 13.90 -9.21 14.80
CA VAL A 49 14.52 -8.48 13.69
C VAL A 49 13.53 -7.50 13.09
N LEU A 50 12.31 -7.95 12.79
CA LEU A 50 11.26 -7.08 12.24
C LEU A 50 10.98 -5.90 13.16
N GLN A 51 10.76 -6.14 14.45
CA GLN A 51 10.54 -5.09 15.45
C GLN A 51 11.71 -4.10 15.50
N GLN A 52 12.94 -4.60 15.55
CA GLN A 52 14.13 -3.76 15.60
C GLN A 52 14.27 -2.88 14.36
N CYS A 53 13.97 -3.41 13.16
CA CYS A 53 14.02 -2.63 11.92
C CYS A 53 13.04 -1.45 11.93
N TYR A 54 11.82 -1.64 12.45
CA TYR A 54 10.87 -0.54 12.62
C TYR A 54 11.33 0.45 13.71
N ILE A 55 11.86 -0.05 14.83
CA ILE A 55 12.40 0.80 15.90
C ILE A 55 13.52 1.69 15.35
N ASP A 56 14.49 1.13 14.63
CA ASP A 56 15.61 1.86 14.02
C ASP A 56 15.10 2.91 13.02
N MET A 57 14.09 2.54 12.22
CA MET A 57 13.41 3.46 11.30
C MET A 57 12.79 4.64 12.05
N PHE A 58 12.07 4.41 13.16
CA PHE A 58 11.48 5.51 13.92
C PHE A 58 12.55 6.36 14.63
N GLN A 59 13.61 5.73 15.13
CA GLN A 59 14.75 6.42 15.75
C GLN A 59 15.47 7.34 14.76
N SER A 60 15.58 6.96 13.48
CA SER A 60 16.16 7.84 12.46
C SER A 60 15.36 9.13 12.22
N TYR A 61 14.07 9.15 12.60
CA TYR A 61 13.20 10.33 12.61
C TYR A 61 13.11 11.01 13.99
N GLY A 62 14.04 10.70 14.89
CA GLY A 62 14.16 11.31 16.21
C GLY A 62 13.11 10.84 17.22
N SER A 63 12.47 9.70 17.00
CA SER A 63 11.62 9.07 18.01
C SER A 63 12.48 8.25 18.98
N ASN A 64 12.34 8.48 20.29
CA ASN A 64 13.08 7.72 21.30
C ASN A 64 12.23 6.54 21.78
N VAL A 65 12.19 5.47 20.98
CA VAL A 65 11.39 4.27 21.26
C VAL A 65 12.28 3.04 21.43
N THR A 66 11.93 2.18 22.39
CA THR A 66 12.60 0.90 22.67
C THR A 66 11.73 -0.31 22.35
N SER A 67 10.49 -0.07 21.93
CA SER A 67 9.52 -1.07 21.45
C SER A 67 8.70 -0.43 20.34
N LEU A 68 7.91 -1.21 19.62
CA LEU A 68 7.04 -0.63 18.60
C LEU A 68 5.96 0.25 19.25
N PRO A 69 5.90 1.55 18.91
CA PRO A 69 4.86 2.43 19.42
C PRO A 69 3.47 2.00 18.91
N PRO A 70 2.41 2.16 19.71
CA PRO A 70 1.05 1.85 19.29
C PRO A 70 0.55 2.83 18.21
N ALA A 71 -0.53 2.45 17.52
CA ALA A 71 -1.06 3.18 16.38
C ALA A 71 -1.57 4.60 16.71
N ASP A 72 -2.06 4.81 17.94
CA ASP A 72 -2.59 6.09 18.42
C ASP A 72 -1.50 7.17 18.61
N GLU A 73 -0.23 6.77 18.71
CA GLU A 73 0.92 7.68 18.67
C GLU A 73 1.30 8.14 17.25
N ASP A 74 0.70 7.55 16.22
CA ASP A 74 0.98 7.78 14.79
C ASP A 74 2.48 7.86 14.43
N PRO A 75 3.27 6.82 14.72
CA PRO A 75 4.73 6.84 14.59
C PRO A 75 5.22 7.06 13.14
N PHE A 76 4.39 6.75 12.14
CA PHE A 76 4.73 6.98 10.73
C PHE A 76 4.53 8.45 10.29
N LYS A 77 3.92 9.31 11.11
CA LYS A 77 3.61 10.70 10.74
C LYS A 77 4.81 11.47 10.20
N LYS A 78 5.93 11.43 10.93
CA LYS A 78 7.17 12.12 10.52
C LYS A 78 7.73 11.58 9.21
N ILE A 79 7.58 10.28 8.96
CA ILE A 79 8.03 9.63 7.72
C ILE A 79 7.17 10.10 6.54
N ARG A 80 5.84 10.15 6.72
CA ARG A 80 4.91 10.61 5.68
C ARG A 80 5.16 12.07 5.29
N TYR A 81 5.54 12.92 6.25
CA TYR A 81 5.84 14.34 5.97
C TYR A 81 7.22 14.58 5.36
N ASP A 82 8.11 13.58 5.35
CA ASP A 82 9.39 13.64 4.68
C ASP A 82 9.31 12.99 3.29
N ALA A 83 8.58 13.63 2.37
CA ALA A 83 8.40 13.11 1.01
C ALA A 83 9.74 12.84 0.27
N THR A 84 10.81 13.56 0.64
CA THR A 84 12.15 13.41 0.07
C THR A 84 12.92 12.21 0.59
N GLY A 85 12.84 11.92 1.89
CA GLY A 85 13.54 10.82 2.55
C GLY A 85 12.71 9.54 2.69
N MET A 86 11.39 9.62 2.54
CA MET A 86 10.46 8.51 2.78
C MET A 86 10.84 7.22 2.03
N CYS A 87 11.28 7.31 0.77
CA CYS A 87 11.69 6.12 0.02
C CYS A 87 13.10 5.62 0.33
N SER A 88 14.01 6.49 0.77
CA SER A 88 15.28 6.04 1.32
C SER A 88 15.03 5.24 2.60
N THR A 89 14.15 5.75 3.46
CA THR A 89 13.73 5.11 4.71
C THR A 89 13.06 3.77 4.46
N TYR A 90 12.07 3.70 3.57
CA TYR A 90 11.43 2.44 3.19
C TYR A 90 12.43 1.44 2.60
N THR A 91 13.40 1.90 1.80
CA THR A 91 14.45 1.03 1.25
C THR A 91 15.33 0.44 2.37
N THR A 92 15.70 1.25 3.37
CA THR A 92 16.44 0.77 4.55
C THR A 92 15.63 -0.22 5.36
N LEU A 93 14.36 0.08 5.64
CA LEU A 93 13.43 -0.85 6.30
C LEU A 93 13.40 -2.18 5.54
N ARG A 94 13.17 -2.10 4.22
CA ARG A 94 13.11 -3.26 3.32
C ARG A 94 14.37 -4.12 3.36
N HIS A 95 15.53 -3.48 3.38
CA HIS A 95 16.81 -4.16 3.43
C HIS A 95 17.07 -4.78 4.81
N CYS A 96 16.67 -4.10 5.88
CA CYS A 96 16.82 -4.58 7.26
C CYS A 96 16.06 -5.91 7.49
N HIS A 97 14.97 -6.14 6.77
CA HIS A 97 14.18 -7.37 6.84
C HIS A 97 14.23 -8.21 5.54
N SER A 98 15.29 -8.15 4.74
CA SER A 98 15.34 -8.82 3.41
C SER A 98 15.04 -10.32 3.48
N ASP A 99 15.50 -10.98 4.54
CA ASP A 99 15.37 -12.43 4.74
C ASP A 99 14.01 -12.82 5.34
N VAL A 100 13.22 -11.82 5.73
CA VAL A 100 12.00 -11.94 6.53
C VAL A 100 10.80 -11.39 5.75
N ILE A 101 11.03 -10.55 4.74
CA ILE A 101 9.99 -9.76 4.06
C ILE A 101 8.85 -10.58 3.48
N ASN A 102 9.17 -11.67 2.77
CA ASN A 102 8.17 -12.36 1.96
C ASN A 102 7.19 -13.16 2.82
N ASP A 103 7.63 -13.59 4.01
CA ASP A 103 6.85 -14.51 4.85
C ASP A 103 6.31 -13.82 6.10
N CYS A 104 7.02 -12.81 6.63
CA CYS A 104 6.72 -12.24 7.96
C CYS A 104 6.16 -10.83 7.96
N LEU A 105 6.27 -10.08 6.86
CA LEU A 105 5.65 -8.76 6.77
C LEU A 105 4.16 -8.90 6.48
N ASN A 106 3.41 -9.40 7.46
CA ASN A 106 1.98 -9.65 7.33
C ASN A 106 1.21 -9.27 8.61
N TYR A 107 -0.11 -9.16 8.46
CA TYR A 107 -1.02 -8.75 9.53
C TYR A 107 -0.92 -9.64 10.77
N ASN A 108 -0.85 -10.97 10.59
CA ASN A 108 -0.85 -11.91 11.70
C ASN A 108 0.44 -11.82 12.53
N THR A 109 1.56 -11.46 11.90
CA THR A 109 2.80 -11.13 12.61
C THR A 109 2.66 -9.89 13.50
N PHE A 110 2.15 -8.78 12.98
CA PHE A 110 1.93 -7.61 13.84
C PHE A 110 0.85 -7.85 14.89
N ASN A 111 -0.18 -8.62 14.59
CA ASN A 111 -1.19 -8.99 15.57
C ASN A 111 -0.59 -9.83 16.70
N ALA A 112 0.33 -10.75 16.39
CA ALA A 112 1.07 -11.51 17.39
C ALA A 112 2.02 -10.62 18.23
N ILE A 113 2.71 -9.68 17.61
CA ILE A 113 3.64 -8.76 18.28
C ILE A 113 2.89 -7.81 19.24
N PHE A 114 1.81 -7.19 18.77
CA PHE A 114 1.07 -6.18 19.54
C PHE A 114 -0.02 -6.77 20.45
N GLY A 115 -0.55 -7.95 20.12
CA GLY A 115 -1.81 -8.44 20.69
C GLY A 115 -3.00 -7.52 20.37
N SER A 116 -2.95 -6.79 19.25
CA SER A 116 -3.95 -5.76 18.90
C SER A 116 -4.17 -5.67 17.39
N GLU A 117 -5.42 -5.89 16.98
CA GLU A 117 -5.85 -5.81 15.59
C GLU A 117 -5.71 -4.39 15.02
N SER A 118 -5.97 -3.36 15.83
CA SER A 118 -5.87 -1.96 15.38
C SER A 118 -4.43 -1.57 15.10
N ASN A 119 -3.50 -2.00 15.95
CA ASN A 119 -2.07 -1.79 15.73
C ASN A 119 -1.58 -2.57 14.51
N ALA A 120 -2.01 -3.83 14.36
CA ALA A 120 -1.66 -4.64 13.19
C ALA A 120 -2.17 -4.04 11.88
N ALA A 121 -3.44 -3.64 11.83
CA ALA A 121 -4.04 -2.99 10.67
C ALA A 121 -3.32 -1.66 10.35
N TYR A 122 -3.00 -0.87 11.37
CA TYR A 122 -2.25 0.37 11.19
C TYR A 122 -0.88 0.10 10.57
N TYR A 123 -0.04 -0.76 11.16
CA TYR A 123 1.31 -1.02 10.63
C TYR A 123 1.28 -1.56 9.19
N ILE A 124 0.35 -2.47 8.87
CA ILE A 124 0.19 -2.98 7.51
C ILE A 124 -0.25 -1.89 6.55
N SER A 125 -1.22 -1.06 6.95
CA SER A 125 -1.70 0.04 6.11
C SER A 125 -0.60 1.07 5.81
N GLN A 126 0.21 1.42 6.82
CA GLN A 126 1.30 2.37 6.68
C GLN A 126 2.45 1.80 5.85
N THR A 127 2.84 0.55 6.08
CA THR A 127 3.90 -0.08 5.30
C THR A 127 3.47 -0.36 3.86
N GLY A 128 2.22 -0.79 3.65
CA GLY A 128 1.64 -0.94 2.32
C GLY A 128 1.57 0.39 1.57
N PHE A 129 1.26 1.48 2.28
CA PHE A 129 1.33 2.83 1.74
C PHE A 129 2.75 3.21 1.29
N LEU A 130 3.76 2.99 2.15
CA LEU A 130 5.17 3.25 1.81
C LEU A 130 5.61 2.45 0.58
N GLU A 131 5.25 1.16 0.54
CA GLU A 131 5.53 0.30 -0.61
C GLU A 131 4.88 0.82 -1.88
N PHE A 132 3.62 1.24 -1.81
CA PHE A 132 2.89 1.73 -2.97
C PHE A 132 3.49 3.04 -3.50
N TYR A 133 3.75 3.99 -2.61
CA TYR A 133 4.37 5.26 -2.96
C TYR A 133 5.76 5.05 -3.58
N CYS A 134 6.60 4.22 -2.96
CA CYS A 134 8.01 4.11 -3.35
C CYS A 134 8.26 3.19 -4.55
N ASN A 135 7.52 2.07 -4.65
CA ASN A 135 7.73 1.12 -5.75
C ASN A 135 6.83 1.40 -6.96
N TYR A 136 5.74 2.16 -6.77
CA TYR A 136 4.71 2.37 -7.80
C TYR A 136 4.29 3.84 -7.93
N GLY A 137 5.22 4.79 -7.80
CA GLY A 137 4.95 6.24 -7.76
C GLY A 137 3.96 6.78 -8.82
N ASN A 138 4.04 6.34 -10.07
CA ASN A 138 3.08 6.77 -11.11
C ASN A 138 1.65 6.25 -10.84
N ASP A 139 1.53 5.00 -10.40
CA ASP A 139 0.23 4.45 -10.01
C ASP A 139 -0.23 5.10 -8.71
N PHE A 140 0.67 5.43 -7.78
CA PHE A 140 0.33 6.20 -6.58
C PHE A 140 -0.32 7.55 -6.91
N VAL A 141 0.27 8.35 -7.81
CA VAL A 141 -0.30 9.64 -8.21
C VAL A 141 -1.70 9.46 -8.83
N ALA A 142 -1.86 8.52 -9.75
CA ALA A 142 -3.16 8.27 -10.38
C ALA A 142 -4.23 7.75 -9.40
N TYR A 143 -3.83 6.92 -8.42
CA TYR A 143 -4.70 6.49 -7.34
C TYR A 143 -5.12 7.67 -6.46
N TYR A 144 -4.15 8.52 -6.08
CA TYR A 144 -4.38 9.68 -5.24
C TYR A 144 -5.36 10.67 -5.86
N GLU A 145 -5.11 11.08 -7.11
CA GLU A 145 -6.00 11.98 -7.85
C GLU A 145 -7.42 11.41 -7.95
N CYS A 146 -7.53 10.09 -8.12
CA CYS A 146 -8.83 9.44 -8.16
C CYS A 146 -9.54 9.45 -6.80
N MET A 147 -8.84 9.13 -5.70
CA MET A 147 -9.43 9.14 -4.36
C MET A 147 -9.91 10.55 -3.98
N GLN A 148 -9.15 11.59 -4.34
CA GLN A 148 -9.62 12.97 -4.20
C GLN A 148 -10.88 13.26 -5.02
N ALA A 149 -10.93 12.81 -6.27
CA ALA A 149 -12.10 13.02 -7.11
C ALA A 149 -13.36 12.31 -6.56
N ILE A 150 -13.18 11.14 -5.91
CA ILE A 150 -14.26 10.42 -5.22
C ILE A 150 -14.69 11.20 -3.97
N SER A 151 -13.76 11.63 -3.12
CA SER A 151 -14.07 12.32 -1.86
C SER A 151 -14.72 13.69 -2.06
N LEU A 152 -14.42 14.36 -3.18
CA LEU A 152 -15.08 15.61 -3.57
C LEU A 152 -16.51 15.41 -4.11
N ASN A 153 -16.92 14.16 -4.37
CA ASN A 153 -18.24 13.83 -4.89
C ASN A 153 -19.02 13.03 -3.84
N ASP A 154 -19.88 13.71 -3.08
CA ASP A 154 -20.65 13.13 -1.96
C ASP A 154 -21.33 11.80 -2.29
N LEU A 155 -21.90 11.66 -3.50
CA LEU A 155 -22.56 10.42 -3.92
C LEU A 155 -21.54 9.28 -4.11
N SER A 156 -20.41 9.57 -4.76
CA SER A 156 -19.37 8.58 -4.98
C SER A 156 -18.68 8.20 -3.68
N ASP A 157 -18.44 9.17 -2.80
CA ASP A 157 -17.87 8.97 -1.47
C ASP A 157 -18.78 8.10 -0.58
N THR A 158 -20.09 8.38 -0.59
CA THR A 158 -21.08 7.57 0.13
C THR A 158 -21.05 6.11 -0.35
N ILE A 159 -21.15 5.89 -1.67
CA ILE A 159 -21.14 4.54 -2.24
C ILE A 159 -19.80 3.84 -1.95
N TYR A 160 -18.68 4.56 -2.05
CA TYR A 160 -17.36 4.00 -1.75
C TYR A 160 -17.23 3.58 -0.29
N THR A 161 -17.75 4.41 0.62
CA THR A 161 -17.77 4.12 2.05
C THR A 161 -18.66 2.92 2.36
N GLU A 162 -19.85 2.84 1.73
CA GLU A 162 -20.73 1.68 1.84
C GLU A 162 -20.07 0.37 1.35
N CYS A 163 -19.27 0.43 0.28
CA CYS A 163 -18.47 -0.72 -0.17
C CYS A 163 -17.52 -1.20 0.94
N SER A 164 -16.92 -0.27 1.69
CA SER A 164 -15.91 -0.56 2.72
C SER A 164 -16.48 -1.11 4.02
N VAL A 165 -17.80 -1.00 4.24
CA VAL A 165 -18.51 -1.47 5.44
C VAL A 165 -19.00 -2.93 5.32
N LEU A 166 -18.82 -3.57 4.16
CA LEU A 166 -19.25 -4.95 3.94
C LEU A 166 -18.45 -5.92 4.84
N GLU A 167 -19.19 -6.68 5.66
CA GLU A 167 -18.84 -7.87 6.46
C GLU A 167 -17.34 -8.24 6.46
N VAL A 168 -16.57 -7.90 7.49
CA VAL A 168 -15.12 -8.16 7.51
C VAL A 168 -14.83 -9.65 7.79
N GLY A 169 -13.78 -10.21 7.17
CA GLY A 169 -13.16 -11.45 7.65
C GLY A 169 -13.35 -12.72 6.80
N SER A 170 -13.84 -12.63 5.56
CA SER A 170 -13.87 -13.79 4.65
C SER A 170 -13.33 -13.44 3.26
N CYS A 171 -12.85 -14.43 2.52
CA CYS A 171 -12.44 -14.25 1.12
C CYS A 171 -13.55 -13.63 0.27
N ASP A 172 -14.80 -14.09 0.45
CA ASP A 172 -15.95 -13.62 -0.30
C ASP A 172 -16.28 -12.16 0.03
N SER A 173 -16.17 -11.78 1.30
CA SER A 173 -16.48 -10.42 1.69
C SER A 173 -15.41 -9.42 1.23
N VAL A 174 -14.13 -9.74 1.40
CA VAL A 174 -13.04 -8.92 0.85
C VAL A 174 -13.16 -8.80 -0.67
N SER A 175 -13.45 -9.90 -1.36
CA SER A 175 -13.70 -9.90 -2.80
C SER A 175 -14.86 -8.98 -3.21
N ARG A 176 -16.02 -9.06 -2.53
CA ARG A 176 -17.18 -8.18 -2.78
C ARG A 176 -16.82 -6.71 -2.55
N THR A 177 -16.13 -6.41 -1.47
CA THR A 177 -15.64 -5.05 -1.15
C THR A 177 -14.74 -4.52 -2.25
N THR A 178 -13.71 -5.26 -2.63
CA THR A 178 -12.78 -4.85 -3.70
C THR A 178 -13.48 -4.70 -5.05
N GLN A 179 -14.47 -5.55 -5.35
CA GLN A 179 -15.24 -5.43 -6.59
C GLN A 179 -16.11 -4.17 -6.62
N CYS A 180 -16.76 -3.86 -5.50
CA CYS A 180 -17.59 -2.66 -5.33
C CYS A 180 -16.75 -1.39 -5.49
N GLU A 181 -15.66 -1.27 -4.73
CA GLU A 181 -14.75 -0.13 -4.79
C GLU A 181 -14.14 0.06 -6.18
N ARG A 182 -13.72 -1.03 -6.82
CA ARG A 182 -13.20 -1.00 -8.19
C ARG A 182 -14.23 -0.46 -9.18
N ALA A 183 -15.52 -0.76 -8.99
CA ALA A 183 -16.58 -0.23 -9.84
C ALA A 183 -16.75 1.29 -9.63
N VAL A 184 -16.67 1.77 -8.40
CA VAL A 184 -16.68 3.21 -8.09
C VAL A 184 -15.47 3.90 -8.73
N VAL A 185 -14.26 3.38 -8.52
CA VAL A 185 -13.02 3.91 -9.13
C VAL A 185 -13.15 3.99 -10.65
N ARG A 186 -13.66 2.93 -11.29
CA ARG A 186 -13.87 2.93 -12.75
C ARG A 186 -14.83 4.03 -13.19
N LYS A 187 -15.93 4.20 -12.46
CA LYS A 187 -16.98 5.17 -12.80
C LYS A 187 -16.50 6.61 -12.61
N SER A 188 -15.77 6.87 -11.52
CA SER A 188 -15.33 8.22 -11.16
C SER A 188 -14.08 8.67 -11.92
N CYS A 189 -13.17 7.74 -12.22
CA CYS A 189 -11.81 8.08 -12.67
C CYS A 189 -11.36 7.34 -13.94
N GLY A 190 -12.17 6.41 -14.46
CA GLY A 190 -11.85 5.65 -15.66
C GLY A 190 -10.90 4.47 -15.44
N ASN A 191 -10.47 3.85 -16.56
CA ASN A 191 -9.76 2.56 -16.53
C ASN A 191 -8.31 2.64 -16.06
N SER A 192 -7.62 3.77 -16.24
CA SER A 192 -6.25 3.96 -15.75
C SER A 192 -6.20 3.90 -14.22
N ALA A 193 -7.11 4.62 -13.54
CA ALA A 193 -7.20 4.60 -12.08
C ALA A 193 -7.52 3.21 -11.52
N VAL A 194 -8.30 2.39 -12.24
CA VAL A 194 -8.55 0.99 -11.85
C VAL A 194 -7.27 0.18 -11.78
N LYS A 195 -6.32 0.39 -12.71
CA LYS A 195 -5.03 -0.29 -12.68
C LYS A 195 -4.28 0.08 -11.40
N SER A 196 -4.23 1.36 -11.07
CA SER A 196 -3.51 1.88 -9.91
C SER A 196 -4.14 1.47 -8.58
N TYR A 197 -5.47 1.54 -8.47
CA TYR A 197 -6.23 0.95 -7.37
C TYR A 197 -5.89 -0.54 -7.20
N CYS A 198 -5.91 -1.29 -8.29
CA CYS A 198 -5.59 -2.72 -8.26
C CYS A 198 -4.14 -3.01 -7.88
N GLN A 199 -3.20 -2.12 -8.21
CA GLN A 199 -1.82 -2.26 -7.80
C GLN A 199 -1.68 -2.10 -6.29
N TYR A 200 -2.38 -1.13 -5.70
CA TYR A 200 -2.39 -0.95 -4.25
C TYR A 200 -3.08 -2.12 -3.52
N GLN A 201 -4.21 -2.59 -4.04
CA GLN A 201 -4.91 -3.75 -3.46
C GLN A 201 -4.05 -5.02 -3.49
N LYS A 202 -3.19 -5.22 -4.49
CA LYS A 202 -2.25 -6.36 -4.50
C LYS A 202 -1.27 -6.32 -3.33
N ILE A 203 -0.78 -5.14 -2.97
CA ILE A 203 0.12 -4.95 -1.82
C ILE A 203 -0.63 -5.30 -0.53
N LEU A 204 -1.80 -4.68 -0.32
CA LEU A 204 -2.58 -4.90 0.90
C LEU A 204 -3.04 -6.35 1.06
N THR A 205 -3.54 -6.97 -0.01
CA THR A 205 -4.00 -8.37 0.02
C THR A 205 -2.86 -9.37 0.22
N HIS A 206 -1.65 -9.06 -0.24
CA HIS A 206 -0.47 -9.85 0.08
C HIS A 206 -0.13 -9.76 1.57
N MET A 207 -0.03 -8.55 2.12
CA MET A 207 0.30 -8.32 3.52
C MET A 207 -0.78 -8.80 4.50
N THR A 208 -2.01 -8.95 4.06
CA THR A 208 -3.11 -9.48 4.89
C THR A 208 -3.40 -10.96 4.67
N GLY A 209 -2.76 -11.59 3.69
CA GLY A 209 -3.00 -13.00 3.35
C GLY A 209 -4.30 -13.28 2.58
N TRP A 210 -4.99 -12.24 2.11
CA TRP A 210 -6.17 -12.39 1.25
C TRP A 210 -5.81 -12.76 -0.20
N ASN A 211 -4.55 -12.64 -0.59
CA ASN A 211 -4.06 -13.10 -1.89
C ASN A 211 -4.15 -14.63 -2.09
N PHE A 212 -4.34 -15.41 -1.01
CA PHE A 212 -4.57 -16.86 -1.07
C PHE A 212 -6.02 -17.26 -1.38
N CYS A 213 -6.94 -16.30 -1.45
CA CYS A 213 -8.31 -16.56 -1.84
C CYS A 213 -8.41 -17.02 -3.31
N GLU A 214 -9.29 -17.99 -3.60
CA GLU A 214 -9.48 -18.52 -4.96
C GLU A 214 -9.84 -17.43 -5.98
N TYR A 215 -10.66 -16.46 -5.55
CA TYR A 215 -10.99 -15.28 -6.33
C TYR A 215 -10.77 -14.01 -5.53
N MET A 216 -9.90 -13.15 -6.06
CA MET A 216 -9.73 -11.78 -5.60
C MET A 216 -9.72 -10.84 -6.81
N PRO A 217 -10.59 -9.81 -6.85
CA PRO A 217 -10.48 -8.76 -7.84
C PRO A 217 -9.06 -8.16 -7.79
N CYS A 218 -8.57 -7.67 -8.93
CA CYS A 218 -7.21 -7.14 -9.11
C CYS A 218 -6.05 -8.16 -9.17
N ILE A 219 -6.13 -9.30 -8.49
CA ILE A 219 -5.11 -10.36 -8.61
C ILE A 219 -5.40 -11.22 -9.85
N ASN A 220 -6.60 -11.80 -9.91
CA ASN A 220 -6.96 -12.78 -10.95
C ASN A 220 -7.48 -12.13 -12.24
N SER A 221 -7.59 -10.79 -12.26
CA SER A 221 -8.15 -10.02 -13.39
C SER A 221 -7.23 -9.93 -14.62
N SER A 222 -6.02 -10.49 -14.58
CA SER A 222 -5.05 -10.34 -15.67
C SER A 222 -4.18 -11.59 -15.86
N GLN A 223 -4.76 -12.69 -16.32
CA GLN A 223 -4.07 -13.37 -17.40
C GLN A 223 -4.40 -12.58 -18.66
N PRO A 224 -3.43 -11.86 -19.24
CA PRO A 224 -3.66 -11.15 -20.48
C PRO A 224 -4.05 -12.21 -21.50
N ARG A 225 -5.18 -12.04 -22.20
CA ARG A 225 -5.43 -12.81 -23.43
C ARG A 225 -4.22 -12.73 -24.38
N THR A 226 -3.35 -11.73 -24.24
CA THR A 226 -2.05 -11.61 -24.88
C THR A 226 -1.14 -12.82 -24.70
N PHE A 227 -1.15 -13.51 -23.55
CA PHE A 227 -0.36 -14.74 -23.36
C PHE A 227 -0.93 -15.89 -24.20
N PHE A 228 -2.26 -16.03 -24.22
CA PHE A 228 -2.93 -16.98 -25.13
C PHE A 228 -2.70 -16.61 -26.60
N PHE A 229 -2.73 -15.32 -26.96
CA PHE A 229 -2.43 -14.88 -28.31
C PHE A 229 -0.97 -15.13 -28.70
N LEU A 230 0.01 -14.93 -27.80
CA LEU A 230 1.42 -15.24 -28.05
C LEU A 230 1.64 -16.75 -28.22
N ILE A 231 1.01 -17.59 -27.40
CA ILE A 231 1.08 -19.05 -27.55
C ILE A 231 0.45 -19.46 -28.89
N ILE A 232 -0.71 -18.91 -29.26
CA ILE A 232 -1.35 -19.16 -30.55
C ILE A 232 -0.46 -18.68 -31.71
N LEU A 233 0.16 -17.50 -31.60
CA LEU A 233 1.06 -16.97 -32.63
C LEU A 233 2.31 -17.84 -32.79
N MET A 234 2.89 -18.31 -31.69
CA MET A 234 4.02 -19.24 -31.71
C MET A 234 3.64 -20.59 -32.35
N TYR A 235 2.44 -21.10 -32.05
CA TYR A 235 1.93 -22.32 -32.68
C TYR A 235 1.70 -22.13 -34.18
N LEU A 236 1.14 -20.99 -34.59
CA LEU A 236 0.95 -20.67 -36.00
C LEU A 236 2.29 -20.48 -36.72
N CYS A 237 3.27 -19.79 -36.13
CA CYS A 237 4.60 -19.63 -36.72
C CYS A 237 5.36 -20.96 -36.87
N LYS A 238 5.19 -21.92 -35.95
CA LYS A 238 5.79 -23.27 -36.11
C LYS A 238 5.16 -24.09 -37.23
N ILE A 239 3.96 -23.77 -37.68
CA ILE A 239 3.32 -24.45 -38.82
C ILE A 239 3.80 -23.86 -40.15
N PHE A 240 4.40 -22.66 -40.13
CA PHE A 240 4.92 -21.96 -41.33
C PHE A 240 6.44 -22.04 -41.51
N VAL A 241 7.15 -22.86 -40.73
CA VAL A 241 8.56 -23.22 -40.92
C VAL A 241 8.67 -24.71 -41.15
#